data_AF-A0A7S0ISI8-F1
#
_entry.id   AF-A0A7S0ISI8-F1
#
_cell.length_a   1.000
_cell.length_b   1.000
_cell.length_c   1.000
_cell.angle_alpha   90.00
_cell.angle_beta   90.00
_cell.angle_gamma   90.00
#
_symmetry.space_group_name_H-M   'P 1'
#
loop_
_entity.id
_entity.type
_entity.pdbx_description
1 polymer ?
#
loop_
_entity_poly.entity_id
_entity_poly.type
_entity_poly.pdbx_seq_one_letter_code
_entity_poly.pdbx_strand_id
1 'polypeptide(L)'
;SLTGAAGLAMSAAGAARLPAVLRTLNALQLCLVCTPRLWQQARNEFRAALPASAFEAISTQLDAASSVEAALSSTLEGGLSQLSAMLMPRLKPKLDAFASRSYALGSEDELARAEGTSFVGPLLAELEATLQAMREHLAPEVGEALLQNLVGEIAARLEAQLLTKRVDLYGALQFELDVRALGKRLAELSVH
;
A
#
# COMPACT_ATOMS: atom_id res chain seq x y z
N SER A 1 -6.21 -27.26 17.17
CA SER A 1 -7.52 -26.73 16.78
C SER A 1 -7.60 -25.29 17.25
N LEU A 2 -7.45 -24.33 16.32
CA LEU A 2 -7.84 -22.91 16.42
C LEU A 2 -7.49 -22.29 15.06
N THR A 3 -8.28 -22.66 14.05
CA THR A 3 -8.31 -21.97 12.76
C THR A 3 -8.92 -20.59 12.99
N GLY A 4 -8.09 -19.55 12.94
CA GLY A 4 -8.51 -18.15 12.96
C GLY A 4 -9.28 -17.83 11.68
N ALA A 5 -10.58 -18.13 11.67
CA ALA A 5 -11.53 -17.63 10.70
C ALA A 5 -11.84 -16.16 11.01
N ALA A 6 -10.87 -15.27 10.80
CA ALA A 6 -11.14 -13.85 10.64
C ALA A 6 -11.71 -13.66 9.22
N GLY A 7 -13.01 -13.93 9.11
CA GLY A 7 -13.76 -13.82 7.87
C GLY A 7 -13.59 -12.44 7.26
N LEU A 8 -13.16 -12.42 6.00
CA LEU A 8 -13.19 -11.24 5.15
C LEU A 8 -14.57 -10.61 5.26
N ALA A 9 -14.65 -9.33 5.62
CA ALA A 9 -15.84 -8.51 5.40
C ALA A 9 -15.98 -8.19 3.89
N MET A 10 -15.81 -9.20 3.04
CA MET A 10 -16.13 -9.20 1.63
C MET A 10 -17.41 -10.02 1.48
N SER A 11 -18.27 -9.64 0.55
CA SER A 11 -19.25 -10.60 0.02
C SER A 11 -18.52 -11.90 -0.32
N ALA A 12 -19.14 -13.06 -0.08
CA ALA A 12 -18.54 -14.37 -0.38
C ALA A 12 -18.01 -14.45 -1.84
N ALA A 13 -18.67 -13.72 -2.76
CA ALA A 13 -18.23 -13.58 -4.15
C ALA A 13 -16.95 -12.73 -4.31
N GLY A 14 -16.75 -11.72 -3.46
CA GLY A 14 -15.53 -10.93 -3.41
C GLY A 14 -14.35 -11.78 -2.91
N ALA A 15 -14.52 -12.48 -1.78
CA ALA A 15 -13.49 -13.33 -1.19
C ALA A 15 -12.94 -14.37 -2.18
N ALA A 16 -13.82 -14.97 -2.97
CA ALA A 16 -13.44 -15.93 -4.01
C ALA A 16 -12.66 -15.29 -5.20
N ARG A 17 -12.82 -13.97 -5.42
CA ARG A 17 -12.19 -13.25 -6.55
C ARG A 17 -10.86 -12.61 -6.19
N LEU A 18 -10.55 -12.41 -4.90
CA LEU A 18 -9.32 -11.76 -4.46
C LEU A 18 -8.05 -12.40 -5.07
N PRO A 19 -7.85 -13.73 -5.06
CA PRO A 19 -6.67 -14.34 -5.66
C PRO A 19 -6.57 -14.11 -7.18
N ALA A 20 -7.69 -13.94 -7.88
CA ALA A 20 -7.69 -13.60 -9.30
C ALA A 20 -7.24 -12.15 -9.51
N VAL A 21 -7.74 -11.21 -8.69
CA VAL A 21 -7.33 -9.80 -8.73
C VAL A 21 -5.84 -9.65 -8.46
N LEU A 22 -5.31 -10.28 -7.41
CA LEU A 22 -3.89 -10.22 -7.05
C LEU A 22 -2.99 -10.73 -8.18
N ARG A 23 -3.37 -11.85 -8.83
CA ARG A 23 -2.67 -12.37 -10.01
C ARG A 23 -2.69 -11.41 -11.18
N THR A 24 -3.81 -10.73 -11.43
CA THR A 24 -3.90 -9.72 -12.49
C THR A 24 -2.99 -8.53 -12.20
N LEU A 25 -2.91 -8.06 -10.95
CA LEU A 25 -1.99 -6.99 -10.56
C LEU A 25 -0.52 -7.38 -10.78
N ASN A 26 -0.14 -8.61 -10.41
CA ASN A 26 1.20 -9.14 -10.69
C ASN A 26 1.48 -9.22 -12.20
N ALA A 27 0.49 -9.64 -13.00
CA ALA A 27 0.63 -9.71 -14.45
C ALA A 27 0.79 -8.31 -15.07
N LEU A 28 0.04 -7.31 -14.60
CA LEU A 28 0.18 -5.92 -15.02
C LEU A 28 1.57 -5.37 -14.69
N GLN A 29 2.07 -5.63 -13.47
CA GLN A 29 3.42 -5.25 -13.07
C GLN A 29 4.48 -5.92 -13.95
N LEU A 30 4.34 -7.21 -14.22
CA LEU A 30 5.26 -7.94 -15.11
C LEU A 30 5.24 -7.35 -16.52
N CYS A 31 4.06 -7.06 -17.07
CA CYS A 31 3.93 -6.40 -18.37
C CYS A 31 4.64 -5.04 -18.36
N LEU A 32 4.47 -4.23 -17.32
CA LEU A 32 5.10 -2.92 -17.20
C LEU A 32 6.63 -3.00 -17.13
N VAL A 33 7.19 -4.04 -16.50
CA VAL A 33 8.64 -4.28 -16.46
C VAL A 33 9.19 -4.78 -17.81
N CYS A 34 8.45 -5.65 -18.50
CA CYS A 34 8.90 -6.28 -19.74
C CYS A 34 8.72 -5.38 -20.96
N THR A 35 7.65 -4.59 -21.01
CA THR A 35 7.25 -3.80 -22.18
C THR A 35 8.35 -2.84 -22.68
N PRO A 36 8.99 -2.01 -21.82
CA PRO A 36 10.07 -1.12 -22.27
C PRO A 36 11.28 -1.89 -22.82
N ARG A 37 11.61 -3.03 -22.22
CA ARG A 37 12.73 -3.87 -22.65
C ARG A 37 12.48 -4.47 -24.02
N LEU A 38 11.25 -4.95 -24.25
CA LEU A 38 10.83 -5.48 -25.55
C LEU A 38 10.86 -4.40 -26.63
N TRP A 39 10.40 -3.18 -26.34
CA TRP A 39 10.47 -2.07 -27.30
C TRP A 39 11.89 -1.67 -27.63
N GLN A 40 12.76 -1.60 -26.62
CA GLN A 40 14.16 -1.28 -26.84
C GLN A 40 14.86 -2.37 -27.66
N GLN A 41 14.57 -3.64 -27.39
CA GLN A 41 15.10 -4.76 -28.16
C GLN A 41 14.63 -4.70 -29.62
N ALA A 42 13.32 -4.55 -29.84
CA ALA A 42 12.75 -4.44 -31.18
C ALA A 42 13.37 -3.26 -31.96
N ARG A 43 13.55 -2.12 -31.31
CA ARG A 43 14.21 -0.95 -31.90
C ARG A 43 15.63 -1.25 -32.35
N ASN A 44 16.41 -1.95 -31.52
CA ASN A 44 17.79 -2.31 -31.85
C ASN A 44 17.85 -3.29 -33.02
N GLU A 45 17.01 -4.32 -33.02
CA GLU A 45 16.96 -5.33 -34.09
C GLU A 45 16.49 -4.71 -35.42
N PHE A 46 15.44 -3.89 -35.40
CA PHE A 46 14.95 -3.21 -36.60
C PHE A 46 15.98 -2.23 -37.17
N ARG A 47 16.69 -1.49 -36.31
CA ARG A 47 17.77 -0.60 -36.76
C ARG A 47 18.91 -1.35 -37.43
N ALA A 48 19.20 -2.58 -36.99
CA ALA A 48 20.25 -3.41 -37.57
C ALA A 48 19.83 -4.09 -38.87
N ALA A 49 18.55 -4.48 -38.99
CA ALA A 49 18.06 -5.28 -40.12
C ALA A 49 17.43 -4.46 -41.26
N LEU A 50 16.87 -3.28 -40.98
CA LEU A 50 16.08 -2.50 -41.94
C LEU A 50 16.86 -1.33 -42.55
N PRO A 51 16.53 -0.92 -43.79
CA PRO A 51 16.97 0.35 -44.35
C PRO A 51 16.51 1.55 -43.50
N ALA A 52 17.29 2.63 -43.50
CA ALA A 52 17.03 3.82 -42.66
C ALA A 52 15.61 4.41 -42.83
N SER A 53 15.10 4.48 -44.06
CA SER A 53 13.75 4.99 -44.34
C SER A 53 12.62 4.11 -43.79
N ALA A 54 12.80 2.78 -43.79
CA ALA A 54 11.84 1.85 -43.20
C ALA A 54 11.89 1.88 -41.67
N PHE A 55 13.09 2.07 -41.10
CA PHE A 55 13.27 2.23 -39.67
C PHE A 55 12.61 3.51 -39.14
N GLU A 56 12.75 4.65 -39.82
CA GLU A 56 12.08 5.90 -39.42
C GLU A 56 10.55 5.76 -39.42
N ALA A 57 9.98 5.07 -40.41
CA ALA A 57 8.54 4.81 -40.42
C ALA A 57 8.10 3.97 -39.20
N ILE A 58 8.84 2.90 -38.88
CA ILE A 58 8.52 2.00 -37.76
C ILE A 58 8.84 2.64 -36.40
N SER A 59 9.84 3.53 -36.31
CA SER A 59 10.19 4.18 -35.04
C SER A 59 9.05 5.01 -34.49
N THR A 60 8.30 5.69 -35.36
CA THR A 60 7.08 6.43 -34.96
C THR A 60 6.00 5.53 -34.38
N GLN A 61 5.87 4.29 -34.88
CA GLN A 61 4.94 3.30 -34.34
C GLN A 61 5.42 2.73 -33.00
N LEU A 62 6.74 2.53 -32.84
CA LEU A 62 7.34 2.14 -31.57
C LEU A 62 7.20 3.24 -30.51
N ASP A 63 7.27 4.51 -30.89
CA ASP A 63 7.06 5.63 -29.96
C ASP A 63 5.63 5.70 -29.42
N ALA A 64 4.64 5.27 -30.23
CA ALA A 64 3.26 5.11 -29.77
C ALA A 64 3.13 4.07 -28.64
N ALA A 65 4.10 3.18 -28.45
CA ALA A 65 4.08 2.18 -27.40
C ALA A 65 4.24 2.77 -25.98
N SER A 66 4.77 3.99 -25.85
CA SER A 66 4.76 4.75 -24.59
C SER A 66 3.36 4.95 -24.02
N SER A 67 2.34 5.04 -24.87
CA SER A 67 0.94 5.15 -24.46
C SER A 67 0.42 3.86 -23.80
N VAL A 68 0.93 2.69 -24.23
CA VAL A 68 0.59 1.39 -23.65
C VAL A 68 1.20 1.25 -22.27
N GLU A 69 2.44 1.69 -22.09
CA GLU A 69 3.10 1.73 -20.77
C GLU A 69 2.33 2.61 -19.79
N ALA A 70 1.94 3.81 -20.22
CA ALA A 70 1.13 4.72 -19.40
C ALA A 70 -0.23 4.10 -19.03
N ALA A 71 -0.89 3.42 -19.97
CA ALA A 71 -2.16 2.73 -19.71
C ALA A 71 -1.99 1.57 -18.71
N LEU A 72 -0.92 0.79 -18.82
CA LEU A 72 -0.60 -0.29 -17.88
C LEU A 72 -0.32 0.26 -16.48
N SER A 73 0.48 1.33 -16.36
CA SER A 73 0.80 1.98 -15.07
C SER A 73 -0.47 2.50 -14.41
N SER A 74 -1.28 3.27 -15.15
CA SER A 74 -2.53 3.83 -14.63
C SER A 74 -3.51 2.74 -14.19
N THR A 75 -3.59 1.63 -14.93
CA THR A 75 -4.46 0.50 -14.58
C THR A 75 -3.97 -0.21 -13.31
N LEU A 76 -2.66 -0.41 -13.17
CA LEU A 76 -2.06 -1.02 -11.99
C LEU A 76 -2.27 -0.14 -10.75
N GLU A 77 -1.97 1.16 -10.85
CA GLU A 77 -2.17 2.15 -9.79
C GLU A 77 -3.63 2.21 -9.35
N GLY A 78 -4.55 2.30 -10.31
CA GLY A 78 -5.99 2.29 -10.03
C GLY A 78 -6.44 1.00 -9.35
N GLY A 79 -5.94 -0.16 -9.79
CA GLY A 79 -6.23 -1.46 -9.18
C GLY A 79 -5.72 -1.56 -7.73
N LEU A 80 -4.48 -1.11 -7.49
CA LEU A 80 -3.89 -1.07 -6.15
C LEU A 80 -4.60 -0.10 -5.21
N SER A 81 -5.01 1.07 -5.72
CA SER A 81 -5.79 2.05 -4.95
C SER A 81 -7.16 1.48 -4.55
N GLN A 82 -7.88 0.84 -5.47
CA GLN A 82 -9.17 0.21 -5.17
C GLN A 82 -9.02 -0.97 -4.20
N LEU A 83 -7.95 -1.76 -4.31
CA LEU A 83 -7.65 -2.82 -3.37
C LEU A 83 -7.38 -2.26 -1.95
N SER A 84 -6.56 -1.21 -1.85
CA SER A 84 -6.30 -0.52 -0.59
C SER A 84 -7.60 0.01 0.06
N ALA A 85 -8.44 0.69 -0.72
CA ALA A 85 -9.74 1.18 -0.26
C ALA A 85 -10.67 0.05 0.22
N MET A 86 -10.60 -1.14 -0.40
CA MET A 86 -11.35 -2.33 0.03
C MET A 86 -10.87 -2.86 1.38
N LEU A 87 -9.57 -2.71 1.70
CA LEU A 87 -8.96 -3.20 2.92
C LEU A 87 -9.11 -2.23 4.10
N MET A 88 -9.21 -0.92 3.84
CA MET A 88 -9.34 0.10 4.89
C MET A 88 -10.47 -0.12 5.91
N PRO A 89 -11.67 -0.59 5.54
CA PRO A 89 -12.72 -0.91 6.51
C PRO A 89 -12.29 -1.90 7.60
N ARG A 90 -11.32 -2.78 7.32
CA ARG A 90 -10.78 -3.73 8.29
C ARG A 90 -9.81 -3.07 9.29
N LEU A 91 -9.05 -2.09 8.83
CA LEU A 91 -8.13 -1.31 9.67
C LEU A 91 -8.86 -0.23 10.49
N LYS A 92 -10.05 0.18 10.01
CA LYS A 92 -10.87 1.24 10.63
C LYS A 92 -11.07 1.08 12.14
N PRO A 93 -11.43 -0.08 12.71
CA PRO A 93 -11.63 -0.20 14.16
C PRO A 93 -10.36 0.07 14.97
N LYS A 94 -9.18 -0.29 14.44
CA LYS A 94 -7.89 0.00 15.09
C LYS A 94 -7.53 1.47 14.96
N LEU A 95 -7.86 2.11 13.83
CA LEU A 95 -7.70 3.54 13.62
C LEU A 95 -8.68 4.36 14.49
N ASP A 96 -9.88 3.85 14.75
CA ASP A 96 -10.85 4.53 15.61
C ASP A 96 -10.41 4.53 17.09
N ALA A 97 -9.49 3.64 17.49
CA ALA A 97 -8.83 3.71 18.80
C ALA A 97 -7.93 4.95 18.95
N PHE A 98 -7.32 5.45 17.86
CA PHE A 98 -6.64 6.74 17.88
C PHE A 98 -7.65 7.88 18.07
N ALA A 99 -8.81 7.79 17.43
CA ALA A 99 -9.86 8.81 17.56
C ALA A 99 -10.35 8.98 19.00
N SER A 100 -10.49 7.89 19.76
CA SER A 100 -10.91 7.93 21.18
C SER A 100 -9.80 8.30 22.17
N ARG A 101 -8.52 8.28 21.75
CA ARG A 101 -7.37 8.61 22.61
C ARG A 101 -7.30 10.12 22.92
N SER A 102 -7.10 10.47 24.19
CA SER A 102 -6.79 11.85 24.60
C SER A 102 -5.29 12.13 24.53
N TYR A 103 -4.92 13.32 24.07
CA TYR A 103 -3.57 13.89 24.22
C TYR A 103 -3.59 15.15 25.09
N ALA A 104 -4.63 15.32 25.90
CA ALA A 104 -4.64 16.27 27.01
C ALA A 104 -4.54 15.44 28.30
N LEU A 105 -3.31 15.16 28.72
CA LEU A 105 -3.00 14.22 29.81
C LEU A 105 -2.76 14.93 31.15
N GLY A 106 -2.40 16.21 31.16
CA GLY A 106 -2.31 17.07 32.35
C GLY A 106 -1.31 16.67 33.45
N SER A 107 -0.77 15.45 33.44
CA SER A 107 0.09 14.89 34.48
C SER A 107 0.98 13.75 33.96
N GLU A 108 2.06 13.49 34.69
CA GLU A 108 3.00 12.39 34.42
C GLU A 108 2.36 11.01 34.65
N ASP A 109 1.47 10.86 35.63
CA ASP A 109 0.75 9.60 35.88
C ASP A 109 -0.15 9.21 34.69
N GLU A 110 -0.78 10.19 34.04
CA GLU A 110 -1.59 9.95 32.84
C GLU A 110 -0.70 9.63 31.62
N LEU A 111 0.48 10.23 31.52
CA LEU A 111 1.48 9.86 30.51
C LEU A 111 1.90 8.39 30.65
N ALA A 112 2.28 7.94 31.85
CA ALA A 112 2.67 6.55 32.08
C ALA A 112 1.54 5.55 31.73
N ARG A 113 0.27 5.90 31.99
CA ARG A 113 -0.89 5.08 31.57
C ARG A 113 -1.09 5.09 30.05
N ALA A 114 -0.86 6.24 29.39
CA ALA A 114 -0.99 6.37 27.96
C ALA A 114 0.05 5.53 27.21
N GLU A 115 1.29 5.48 27.71
CA GLU A 115 2.37 4.66 27.15
C GLU A 115 2.00 3.17 27.10
N GLY A 116 1.41 2.64 28.18
CA GLY A 116 0.96 1.25 28.27
C GLY A 116 -0.24 0.89 27.38
N THR A 117 -0.91 1.88 26.77
CA THR A 117 -2.15 1.69 25.99
C THR A 117 -2.01 2.16 24.53
N SER A 118 -0.78 2.16 23.98
CA SER A 118 -0.52 2.61 22.61
C SER A 118 -1.39 1.90 21.57
N PHE A 119 -1.96 2.68 20.63
CA PHE A 119 -2.78 2.17 19.53
C PHE A 119 -1.93 1.55 18.40
N VAL A 120 -0.62 1.87 18.37
CA VAL A 120 0.29 1.54 17.27
C VAL A 120 0.45 0.03 17.10
N GLY A 121 0.68 -0.68 18.20
CA GLY A 121 0.87 -2.14 18.17
C GLY A 121 -0.32 -2.88 17.57
N PRO A 122 -1.55 -2.70 18.10
CA PRO A 122 -2.75 -3.32 17.54
C PRO A 122 -3.05 -2.94 16.09
N LEU A 123 -2.79 -1.68 15.69
CA LEU A 123 -2.98 -1.23 14.32
C LEU A 123 -2.03 -1.96 13.36
N LEU A 124 -0.74 -2.01 13.69
CA LEU A 124 0.25 -2.60 12.82
C LEU A 124 0.18 -4.14 12.79
N ALA A 125 -0.24 -4.77 13.88
CA ALA A 125 -0.54 -6.20 13.88
C ALA A 125 -1.70 -6.55 12.93
N GLU A 126 -2.73 -5.71 12.84
CA GLU A 126 -3.84 -5.90 11.90
C GLU A 126 -3.41 -5.65 10.44
N LEU A 127 -2.56 -4.64 10.22
CA LEU A 127 -1.97 -4.37 8.90
C LEU A 127 -1.11 -5.55 8.44
N GLU A 128 -0.22 -6.04 9.29
CA GLU A 128 0.64 -7.20 9.03
C GLU A 128 -0.19 -8.45 8.74
N ALA A 129 -1.21 -8.75 9.54
CA ALA A 129 -2.10 -9.88 9.30
C ALA A 129 -2.88 -9.74 7.99
N THR A 130 -3.23 -8.52 7.59
CA THR A 130 -3.91 -8.24 6.32
C THR A 130 -2.98 -8.52 5.14
N LEU A 131 -1.75 -8.03 5.19
CA LEU A 131 -0.74 -8.24 4.14
C LEU A 131 -0.31 -9.70 4.05
N GLN A 132 -0.10 -10.35 5.19
CA GLN A 132 0.32 -11.75 5.27
C GLN A 132 -0.70 -12.69 4.62
N ALA A 133 -2.00 -12.38 4.71
CA ALA A 133 -3.06 -13.15 4.05
C ALA A 133 -3.01 -13.10 2.51
N MET A 134 -2.30 -12.12 1.93
CA MET A 134 -2.16 -11.94 0.48
C MET A 134 -0.76 -12.29 -0.04
N ARG A 135 0.20 -12.54 0.87
CA ARG A 135 1.63 -12.70 0.57
C ARG A 135 1.92 -13.84 -0.41
N GLU A 136 1.19 -14.95 -0.33
CA GLU A 136 1.35 -16.10 -1.24
C GLU A 136 0.88 -15.82 -2.68
N HIS A 137 0.18 -14.71 -2.91
CA HIS A 137 -0.43 -14.38 -4.20
C HIS A 137 0.06 -13.06 -4.78
N LEU A 138 0.89 -12.31 -4.06
CA LEU A 138 1.45 -11.02 -4.49
C LEU A 138 2.94 -11.17 -4.81
N ALA A 139 3.36 -10.58 -5.92
CA ALA A 139 4.78 -10.35 -6.16
C ALA A 139 5.29 -9.31 -5.16
N PRO A 140 6.57 -9.39 -4.71
CA PRO A 140 7.12 -8.48 -3.71
C PRO A 140 6.91 -7.00 -4.05
N GLU A 141 7.13 -6.62 -5.31
CA GLU A 141 7.01 -5.23 -5.78
C GLU A 141 5.56 -4.72 -5.71
N VAL A 142 4.59 -5.60 -5.98
CA VAL A 142 3.16 -5.28 -5.91
C VAL A 142 2.69 -5.22 -4.46
N GLY A 143 3.25 -6.09 -3.59
CA GLY A 143 3.02 -6.07 -2.15
C GLY A 143 3.52 -4.77 -1.51
N GLU A 144 4.72 -4.33 -1.87
CA GLU A 144 5.30 -3.06 -1.40
C GLU A 144 4.47 -1.87 -1.86
N ALA A 145 4.07 -1.81 -3.14
CA ALA A 145 3.20 -0.74 -3.63
C ALA A 145 1.83 -0.70 -2.92
N LEU A 146 1.27 -1.87 -2.59
CA LEU A 146 0.04 -1.96 -1.80
C LEU A 146 0.24 -1.46 -0.36
N LEU A 147 1.35 -1.84 0.28
CA LEU A 147 1.71 -1.34 1.61
C LEU A 147 1.83 0.19 1.60
N GLN A 148 2.49 0.77 0.61
CA GLN A 148 2.63 2.23 0.48
C GLN A 148 1.27 2.93 0.36
N ASN A 149 0.34 2.40 -0.44
CA ASN A 149 -1.01 2.93 -0.53
C ASN A 149 -1.75 2.88 0.82
N LEU A 150 -1.69 1.74 1.52
CA LEU A 150 -2.32 1.57 2.83
C LEU A 150 -1.72 2.51 3.87
N VAL A 151 -0.39 2.68 3.88
CA VAL A 151 0.30 3.62 4.76
C VAL A 151 -0.12 5.05 4.47
N GLY A 152 -0.23 5.44 3.21
CA GLY A 152 -0.73 6.75 2.80
C GLY A 152 -2.15 7.02 3.31
N GLU A 153 -3.06 6.06 3.16
CA GLU A 153 -4.44 6.18 3.64
C GLU A 153 -4.55 6.20 5.17
N ILE A 154 -3.75 5.38 5.87
CA ILE A 154 -3.63 5.42 7.34
C ILE A 154 -3.13 6.79 7.78
N ALA A 155 -2.04 7.29 7.19
CA ALA A 155 -1.43 8.56 7.54
C ALA A 155 -2.42 9.72 7.36
N ALA A 156 -3.08 9.80 6.20
CA ALA A 156 -4.08 10.82 5.91
C ALA A 156 -5.23 10.81 6.94
N ARG A 157 -5.66 9.62 7.36
CA ARG A 157 -6.72 9.50 8.37
C ARG A 157 -6.25 9.90 9.77
N LEU A 158 -5.06 9.48 10.18
CA LEU A 158 -4.47 9.88 11.46
C LEU A 158 -4.27 11.39 11.52
N GLU A 159 -3.78 12.00 10.43
CA GLU A 159 -3.62 13.45 10.30
C GLU A 159 -4.97 14.17 10.46
N ALA A 160 -6.00 13.76 9.71
CA ALA A 160 -7.33 14.34 9.83
C ALA A 160 -7.90 14.23 11.25
N GLN A 161 -7.67 13.11 11.94
CA GLN A 161 -8.10 12.92 13.32
C GLN A 161 -7.30 13.77 14.30
N LEU A 162 -5.98 13.90 14.10
CA LEU A 162 -5.09 14.68 14.96
C LEU A 162 -5.47 16.16 14.97
N LEU A 163 -5.82 16.73 13.81
CA LEU A 163 -6.22 18.13 13.66
C LEU A 163 -7.44 18.52 14.50
N THR A 164 -8.23 17.54 14.95
CA THR A 164 -9.40 17.77 15.81
C THR A 164 -9.10 17.67 17.31
N LYS A 165 -7.89 17.26 17.69
CA LYS A 165 -7.51 16.96 19.07
C LYS A 165 -6.86 18.16 19.76
N ARG A 166 -7.05 18.25 21.07
CA ARG A 166 -6.24 19.10 21.95
C ARG A 166 -5.02 18.33 22.39
N VAL A 167 -3.86 18.99 22.36
CA VAL A 167 -2.57 18.41 22.72
C VAL A 167 -1.92 19.33 23.75
N ASP A 168 -1.61 18.80 24.93
CA ASP A 168 -0.77 19.47 25.93
C ASP A 168 0.67 18.95 25.90
N LEU A 169 1.52 19.41 26.81
CA LEU A 169 2.94 19.03 26.85
C LEU A 169 3.13 17.51 26.97
N TYR A 170 2.41 16.87 27.89
CA TYR A 170 2.52 15.43 28.11
C TYR A 170 1.94 14.63 26.94
N GLY A 171 0.83 15.11 26.36
CA GLY A 171 0.27 14.53 25.14
C GLY A 171 1.20 14.66 23.94
N ALA A 172 1.94 15.77 23.80
CA ALA A 172 2.92 15.94 22.74
C ALA A 172 4.05 14.90 22.86
N LEU A 173 4.54 14.64 24.08
CA LEU A 173 5.53 13.58 24.34
C LEU A 173 5.00 12.21 23.95
N GLN A 174 3.78 11.87 24.38
CA GLN A 174 3.13 10.60 24.01
C GLN A 174 2.94 10.48 22.50
N PHE A 175 2.51 11.55 21.82
CA PHE A 175 2.33 11.56 20.38
C PHE A 175 3.66 11.33 19.64
N GLU A 176 4.76 11.94 20.10
CA GLU A 176 6.08 11.71 19.53
C GLU A 176 6.50 10.24 19.65
N LEU A 177 6.25 9.61 20.79
CA LEU A 177 6.50 8.18 21.00
C LEU A 177 5.68 7.32 20.04
N ASP A 178 4.38 7.63 19.89
CA ASP A 178 3.49 6.89 18.98
C ASP A 178 3.93 7.06 17.51
N VAL A 179 4.31 8.26 17.07
CA VAL A 179 4.82 8.53 15.71
C VAL A 179 6.14 7.80 15.45
N ARG A 180 7.07 7.83 16.42
CA ARG A 180 8.34 7.13 16.32
C ARG A 180 8.14 5.61 16.25
N ALA A 181 7.23 5.08 17.05
CA ALA A 181 6.86 3.67 17.02
C ALA A 181 6.23 3.28 15.68
N LEU A 182 5.33 4.11 15.12
CA LEU A 182 4.75 3.92 13.79
C LEU A 182 5.83 3.88 12.73
N GLY A 183 6.69 4.90 12.66
CA GLY A 183 7.74 4.99 11.65
C GLY A 183 8.70 3.80 11.69
N LYS A 184 9.15 3.41 12.88
CA LYS A 184 10.02 2.24 13.07
C LYS A 184 9.36 0.95 12.58
N ARG A 185 8.14 0.68 13.03
CA ARG A 185 7.44 -0.57 12.74
C ARG A 185 6.95 -0.66 11.29
N LEU A 186 6.60 0.45 10.66
CA LEU A 186 6.29 0.49 9.23
C LEU A 186 7.52 0.22 8.38
N ALA A 187 8.70 0.74 8.77
CA ALA A 187 9.95 0.42 8.10
C ALA A 187 10.32 -1.06 8.21
N GLU A 188 10.00 -1.72 9.33
CA GLU A 188 10.17 -3.17 9.47
C GLU A 188 9.26 -3.97 8.52
N LEU A 189 8.06 -3.46 8.21
CA LEU A 189 7.11 -4.10 7.29
C LEU A 189 7.50 -3.95 5.82
N SER A 190 8.19 -2.87 5.41
CA SER A 190 8.60 -2.66 4.02
C SER A 190 9.86 -3.43 3.61
N VAL A 191 10.55 -4.07 4.56
CA VAL A 191 11.80 -4.82 4.32
C VAL A 191 11.53 -6.32 4.04
N HIS A 192 10.26 -6.75 4.07
CA HIS A 192 9.83 -8.15 4.00
C HIS A 192 8.80 -8.43 2.91
#